data_AF-A0A399SLC2-F1
#
_entry.id   AF-A0A399SLC2-F1
#
_cell.length_a   1.000
_cell.length_b   1.000
_cell.length_c   1.000
_cell.angle_alpha   90.00
_cell.angle_beta   90.00
_cell.angle_gamma   90.00
#
_symmetry.space_group_name_H-M   'P 1'
#
loop_
_entity.id
_entity.type
_entity.pdbx_description
1 polymer ?
#
loop_
_entity_poly.entity_id
_entity_poly.type
_entity_poly.pdbx_seq_one_letter_code
_entity_poly.pdbx_strand_id
1 'polypeptide(L)'
;MRFKIYQCLTELSKELYSVTDDLLTNYSICWKYASQFAEAITSDIQSISGTSCFVTGVTFILEDTAYQQSASGCIIELKFDQEDEFIITSECLIDFGRVSLRVKQRPSSPKYETISELIEAKYNSEFKSELKEFEK
;
A
#
# COMPACT_ATOMS: atom_id res chain seq x y z
N MET A 1 -16.27 -7.36 -1.73
CA MET A 1 -16.20 -5.93 -1.34
C MET A 1 -15.04 -5.33 -2.09
N ARG A 2 -15.20 -4.26 -2.89
CA ARG A 2 -14.08 -3.68 -3.63
C ARG A 2 -13.28 -2.77 -2.70
N PHE A 3 -12.01 -3.09 -2.46
CA PHE A 3 -11.13 -2.28 -1.60
C PHE A 3 -10.99 -0.84 -2.12
N LYS A 4 -11.05 0.13 -1.20
CA LYS A 4 -11.05 1.57 -1.51
C LYS A 4 -9.75 2.02 -2.16
N ILE A 5 -8.63 1.42 -1.78
CA ILE A 5 -7.30 1.79 -2.29
C ILE A 5 -7.22 1.65 -3.81
N TYR A 6 -7.91 0.68 -4.41
CA TYR A 6 -7.94 0.51 -5.86
C TYR A 6 -8.70 1.63 -6.58
N GLN A 7 -9.68 2.25 -5.92
CA GLN A 7 -10.34 3.44 -6.46
C GLN A 7 -9.37 4.62 -6.45
N CYS A 8 -8.72 4.88 -5.31
CA CYS A 8 -7.70 5.95 -5.20
C CYS A 8 -6.57 5.77 -6.23
N LEU A 9 -6.11 4.53 -6.42
CA LEU A 9 -5.08 4.19 -7.41
C LEU A 9 -5.54 4.50 -8.84
N THR A 10 -6.80 4.20 -9.16
CA THR A 10 -7.38 4.47 -10.49
C THR A 10 -7.51 5.98 -10.74
N GLU A 11 -7.92 6.74 -9.73
CA GLU A 11 -8.05 8.20 -9.82
C GLU A 11 -6.68 8.88 -9.96
N LEU A 12 -5.71 8.50 -9.14
CA LEU A 12 -4.33 8.98 -9.24
C LEU A 12 -3.73 8.67 -10.61
N SER A 13 -3.84 7.42 -11.09
CA SER A 13 -3.31 7.03 -12.40
C SER A 13 -3.89 7.88 -13.53
N LYS A 14 -5.21 8.13 -13.52
CA LYS A 14 -5.85 8.99 -14.53
C LYS A 14 -5.34 10.42 -14.49
N GLU A 15 -5.20 11.00 -13.30
CA GLU A 15 -4.71 12.37 -13.17
C GLU A 15 -3.25 12.48 -13.59
N LEU A 16 -2.40 11.57 -13.10
CA LEU A 16 -0.96 11.54 -13.41
C LEU A 16 -0.69 11.54 -14.92
N TYR A 17 -1.45 10.75 -15.70
CA TYR A 17 -1.29 10.66 -17.15
C TYR A 17 -2.12 11.66 -17.96
N SER A 18 -2.80 12.60 -17.31
CA SER A 18 -3.62 13.62 -17.98
C SER A 18 -2.95 15.00 -18.10
N VAL A 19 -1.94 15.29 -17.27
CA VAL A 19 -1.50 16.67 -17.03
C VAL A 19 -0.22 17.04 -17.82
N THR A 20 0.91 16.32 -17.71
CA THR A 20 2.18 16.60 -18.43
C THR A 20 3.28 15.57 -18.09
N ASP A 21 4.33 15.44 -18.92
CA ASP A 21 5.59 14.70 -18.60
C ASP A 21 6.55 15.46 -17.64
N ASP A 22 6.02 16.33 -16.77
CA ASP A 22 6.84 17.09 -15.80
C ASP A 22 6.89 16.38 -14.44
N LEU A 23 8.09 15.95 -14.04
CA LEU A 23 8.30 15.17 -12.82
C LEU A 23 7.84 15.91 -11.54
N LEU A 24 8.06 17.23 -11.44
CA LEU A 24 7.65 18.02 -10.26
C LEU A 24 6.12 18.12 -10.14
N THR A 25 5.44 18.31 -11.27
CA THR A 25 3.98 18.29 -11.36
C THR A 25 3.45 16.91 -10.99
N ASN A 26 4.07 15.85 -11.49
CA ASN A 26 3.69 14.47 -11.20
C ASN A 26 3.84 14.12 -9.70
N TYR A 27 4.96 14.51 -9.07
CA TYR A 27 5.11 14.38 -7.62
C TYR A 27 4.07 15.20 -6.85
N SER A 28 3.76 16.42 -7.31
CA SER A 28 2.74 17.27 -6.68
C SER A 28 1.36 16.63 -6.76
N ILE A 29 1.03 15.97 -7.87
CA ILE A 29 -0.20 15.18 -8.02
C ILE A 29 -0.19 14.03 -7.00
N CYS A 30 0.86 13.21 -6.97
CA CYS A 30 0.97 12.10 -6.02
C CYS A 30 0.75 12.53 -4.56
N TRP A 31 1.40 13.62 -4.13
CA TRP A 31 1.27 14.12 -2.76
C TRP A 31 -0.14 14.63 -2.42
N LYS A 32 -0.92 15.13 -3.38
CA LYS A 32 -2.34 15.47 -3.15
C LYS A 32 -3.18 14.24 -2.77
N TYR A 33 -2.80 13.06 -3.26
CA TYR A 33 -3.50 11.80 -2.98
C TYR A 33 -2.99 11.08 -1.71
N ALA A 34 -1.90 11.56 -1.09
CA ALA A 34 -1.25 10.83 0.01
C ALA A 34 -2.18 10.55 1.20
N SER A 35 -2.99 11.53 1.62
CA SER A 35 -3.96 11.35 2.70
C SER A 35 -5.06 10.36 2.33
N GLN A 36 -5.59 10.46 1.11
CA GLN A 36 -6.62 9.54 0.62
C GLN A 36 -6.09 8.09 0.53
N PHE A 37 -4.85 7.91 0.07
CA PHE A 37 -4.19 6.61 0.07
C PHE A 37 -4.05 6.05 1.48
N ALA A 38 -3.59 6.88 2.43
CA ALA A 38 -3.43 6.47 3.83
C ALA A 38 -4.78 6.06 4.46
N GLU A 39 -5.84 6.84 4.26
CA GLU A 39 -7.19 6.52 4.74
C GLU A 39 -7.77 5.27 4.07
N ALA A 40 -7.59 5.13 2.76
CA ALA A 40 -8.10 3.99 2.01
C ALA A 40 -7.42 2.69 2.46
N ILE A 41 -6.08 2.65 2.51
CA ILE A 41 -5.37 1.44 2.89
C ILE A 41 -5.61 1.08 4.36
N THR A 42 -5.66 2.04 5.28
CA THR A 42 -5.96 1.75 6.69
C THR A 42 -7.37 1.21 6.86
N SER A 43 -8.36 1.79 6.16
CA SER A 43 -9.73 1.28 6.12
C SER A 43 -9.80 -0.13 5.54
N ASP A 44 -9.06 -0.42 4.48
CA ASP A 44 -9.05 -1.73 3.82
C ASP A 44 -8.38 -2.78 4.72
N ILE A 45 -7.24 -2.46 5.35
CA ILE A 45 -6.57 -3.33 6.32
C ILE A 45 -7.45 -3.62 7.54
N GLN A 46 -8.14 -2.60 8.06
CA GLN A 46 -9.08 -2.79 9.16
C GLN A 46 -10.24 -3.71 8.74
N SER A 47 -10.72 -3.62 7.50
CA SER A 47 -11.81 -4.47 7.00
C SER A 47 -11.44 -5.95 6.89
N ILE A 48 -10.17 -6.27 6.58
CA ILE A 48 -9.69 -7.66 6.46
C ILE A 48 -9.27 -8.24 7.82
N SER A 49 -8.67 -7.44 8.69
CA SER A 49 -8.06 -7.90 9.94
C SER A 49 -8.92 -7.67 11.18
N GLY A 50 -9.95 -6.83 11.08
CA GLY A 50 -10.72 -6.34 12.23
C GLY A 50 -9.94 -5.42 13.19
N THR A 51 -8.69 -5.09 12.86
CA THR A 51 -7.79 -4.33 13.73
C THR A 51 -7.39 -3.02 13.06
N SER A 52 -7.52 -1.92 13.80
CA SER A 52 -7.10 -0.61 13.31
C SER A 52 -5.58 -0.51 13.19
N CYS A 53 -5.11 0.18 12.15
CA CYS A 53 -3.71 0.53 11.94
C CYS A 53 -3.59 2.01 11.57
N PHE A 54 -2.37 2.52 11.55
CA PHE A 54 -2.04 3.88 11.15
C PHE A 54 -0.82 3.88 10.23
N VAL A 55 -0.74 4.87 9.35
CA VAL A 55 0.38 5.06 8.43
C VAL A 55 1.52 5.79 9.13
N THR A 56 2.75 5.27 8.97
CA THR A 56 3.97 5.90 9.49
C THR A 56 4.87 6.47 8.40
N GLY A 57 4.67 6.06 7.15
CA GLY A 57 5.48 6.51 6.03
C GLY A 57 4.73 6.35 4.71
N VAL A 58 4.92 7.30 3.81
CA VAL A 58 4.45 7.26 2.42
C VAL A 58 5.59 7.70 1.53
N THR A 59 5.95 6.86 0.57
CA THR A 59 7.04 7.12 -0.37
C THR A 59 6.53 6.91 -1.79
N PHE A 60 6.60 7.95 -2.61
CA PHE A 60 6.29 7.86 -4.04
C PHE A 60 7.57 7.63 -4.85
N ILE A 61 7.49 6.72 -5.81
CA ILE A 61 8.58 6.35 -6.71
C ILE A 61 8.08 6.63 -8.12
N LEU A 62 8.70 7.58 -8.81
CA LEU A 62 8.36 7.98 -10.17
C LEU A 62 9.62 7.92 -11.04
N GLU A 63 9.48 7.49 -12.29
CA GLU A 63 10.55 7.45 -13.30
C GLU A 63 11.81 6.67 -12.89
N ASP A 64 11.74 5.81 -11.86
CA ASP A 64 12.84 4.95 -11.46
C ASP A 64 12.90 3.72 -12.37
N THR A 65 13.83 3.74 -13.32
CA THR A 65 14.02 2.65 -14.28
C THR A 65 14.36 1.30 -13.66
N ALA A 66 14.93 1.29 -12.44
CA ALA A 66 15.27 0.06 -11.73
C ALA A 66 14.10 -0.49 -10.91
N TYR A 67 13.06 0.31 -10.68
CA TYR A 67 11.91 -0.08 -9.88
C TYR A 67 10.84 -0.78 -10.71
N GLN A 68 10.60 -2.07 -10.44
CA GLN A 68 9.44 -2.84 -10.91
C GLN A 68 9.00 -2.55 -12.36
N GLN A 69 9.92 -2.76 -13.32
CA GLN A 69 9.70 -2.50 -14.75
C GLN A 69 9.44 -1.03 -15.09
N SER A 70 10.14 -0.11 -14.39
CA SER A 70 9.99 1.34 -14.54
C SER A 70 8.60 1.87 -14.16
N ALA A 71 7.89 1.16 -13.27
CA ALA A 71 6.55 1.53 -12.86
C ALA A 71 6.56 2.71 -11.89
N SER A 72 5.52 3.55 -11.97
CA SER A 72 5.21 4.49 -10.89
C SER A 72 4.61 3.73 -9.70
N GLY A 73 5.12 4.02 -8.52
CA GLY A 73 4.80 3.28 -7.30
C GLY A 73 4.55 4.16 -6.08
N CYS A 74 3.85 3.60 -5.11
CA CYS A 74 3.72 4.15 -3.77
C CYS A 74 3.95 3.05 -2.72
N ILE A 75 4.89 3.27 -1.81
CA ILE A 75 5.12 2.40 -0.65
C ILE A 75 4.55 3.09 0.58
N ILE A 76 3.62 2.41 1.26
CA ILE A 76 3.00 2.87 2.49
C ILE A 76 3.42 1.95 3.63
N GLU A 77 3.97 2.52 4.69
CA GLU A 77 4.30 1.80 5.92
C GLU A 77 3.17 1.94 6.95
N LEU A 78 2.77 0.81 7.52
CA LEU A 78 1.64 0.68 8.43
C LEU A 78 2.10 0.05 9.75
N LYS A 79 1.65 0.64 10.86
CA LYS A 79 1.80 0.08 12.21
C LYS A 79 0.43 -0.07 12.88
N PHE A 80 0.34 -0.97 13.84
CA PHE A 80 -0.88 -1.20 14.65
C PHE A 80 -0.75 -0.66 16.06
N ASP A 81 0.50 -0.46 16.49
CA ASP A 81 0.88 0.06 17.79
C ASP A 81 2.15 0.90 17.64
N GLN A 82 2.27 1.99 18.40
CA GLN A 82 3.49 2.79 18.40
C GLN A 82 4.65 2.03 19.03
N GLU A 83 4.37 1.23 20.07
CA GLU A 83 5.38 0.54 20.87
C GLU A 83 5.78 -0.82 20.32
N ASP A 84 4.93 -1.46 19.49
CA ASP A 84 5.25 -2.74 18.87
C ASP A 84 6.14 -2.57 17.63
N GLU A 85 6.98 -3.56 17.35
CA GLU A 85 7.84 -3.60 16.16
C GLU A 85 7.10 -3.97 14.87
N PHE A 86 5.84 -4.38 14.96
CA PHE A 86 5.06 -4.86 13.82
C PHE A 86 4.92 -3.78 12.73
N ILE A 87 5.46 -4.08 11.54
CA ILE A 87 5.38 -3.21 10.37
C ILE A 87 4.92 -4.01 9.17
N ILE A 88 3.89 -3.49 8.51
CA ILE A 88 3.45 -3.95 7.19
C ILE A 88 3.78 -2.85 6.18
N THR A 89 4.22 -3.25 4.99
CA THR A 89 4.32 -2.36 3.83
C THR A 89 3.22 -2.70 2.84
N SER A 90 2.51 -1.69 2.35
CA SER A 90 1.67 -1.76 1.17
C SER A 90 2.41 -1.16 -0.02
N GLU A 91 2.74 -1.98 -1.00
CA GLU A 91 3.30 -1.55 -2.28
C GLU A 91 2.17 -1.41 -3.31
N CYS A 92 1.98 -0.19 -3.81
CA CYS A 92 0.96 0.14 -4.79
C CYS A 92 1.66 0.45 -6.12
N LEU A 93 1.49 -0.42 -7.12
CA LEU A 93 1.98 -0.16 -8.48
C LEU A 93 0.87 0.58 -9.24
N ILE A 94 1.07 1.89 -9.41
CA ILE A 94 0.07 2.83 -9.92
C ILE A 94 -0.34 2.42 -11.35
N ASP A 95 0.64 2.13 -12.18
CA ASP A 95 0.47 1.88 -13.61
C ASP A 95 -0.25 0.55 -13.87
N PHE A 96 -0.06 -0.41 -12.97
CA PHE A 96 -0.63 -1.75 -13.09
C PHE A 96 -1.91 -1.93 -12.29
N GLY A 97 -2.34 -0.94 -11.50
CA GLY A 97 -3.53 -1.08 -10.69
C GLY A 97 -3.41 -2.16 -9.60
N ARG A 98 -2.19 -2.44 -9.11
CA ARG A 98 -1.89 -3.53 -8.17
C ARG A 98 -1.55 -2.98 -6.79
N VAL A 99 -2.02 -3.67 -5.75
CA VAL A 99 -1.69 -3.36 -4.36
C VAL A 99 -1.30 -4.65 -3.67
N SER A 100 -0.09 -4.67 -3.12
CA SER A 100 0.50 -5.84 -2.49
C SER A 100 0.93 -5.52 -1.06
N LEU A 101 0.65 -6.44 -0.14
CA LEU A 101 1.04 -6.35 1.26
C LEU A 101 2.26 -7.23 1.52
N ARG A 102 3.13 -6.78 2.41
CA ARG A 102 4.24 -7.55 2.96
C ARG A 102 4.44 -7.23 4.43
N VAL A 103 4.70 -8.25 5.23
CA VAL A 103 5.17 -8.10 6.61
C VAL A 103 6.64 -7.76 6.52
N LYS A 104 6.99 -6.52 6.88
CA LYS A 104 8.37 -6.03 6.88
C LYS A 104 9.09 -6.45 8.16
N GLN A 105 8.39 -6.37 9.29
CA GLN A 105 8.86 -6.76 10.60
C GLN A 105 7.71 -7.48 11.29
N ARG A 106 7.96 -8.67 11.86
CA ARG A 106 6.92 -9.45 12.57
C ARG A 106 6.56 -8.79 13.90
N PRO A 107 5.34 -9.03 14.41
CA PRO A 107 4.93 -8.49 15.69
C PRO A 107 5.69 -9.13 16.85
N SER A 108 5.89 -8.36 17.92
CA SER A 108 6.36 -8.90 19.21
C SER A 108 5.19 -9.31 20.10
N SER A 109 4.03 -8.66 19.94
CA SER A 109 2.80 -8.98 20.65
C SER A 109 2.00 -10.10 19.96
N PRO A 110 1.58 -11.15 20.69
CA PRO A 110 0.69 -12.21 20.16
C PRO A 110 -0.63 -11.69 19.61
N LYS A 111 -1.07 -10.50 20.05
CA LYS A 111 -2.29 -9.84 19.56
C LYS A 111 -2.29 -9.63 18.05
N TYR A 112 -1.11 -9.41 17.45
CA TYR A 112 -0.97 -9.10 16.02
C TYR A 112 -0.46 -10.29 15.19
N GLU A 113 -0.13 -11.43 15.83
CA GLU A 113 0.36 -12.62 15.13
C GLU A 113 -0.60 -13.07 14.03
N THR A 114 -1.91 -13.14 14.35
CA THR A 114 -2.94 -13.53 13.39
C THR A 114 -2.98 -12.64 12.15
N ILE A 115 -2.65 -11.35 12.28
CA ILE A 115 -2.60 -10.42 11.14
C ILE A 115 -1.37 -10.74 10.27
N SER A 116 -0.22 -10.98 10.91
CA SER A 116 1.00 -11.38 10.20
C SER A 116 0.81 -12.69 9.44
N GLU A 117 0.20 -13.70 10.08
CA GLU A 117 -0.07 -15.01 9.49
C GLU A 117 -1.10 -14.92 8.36
N LEU A 118 -2.16 -14.12 8.54
CA LEU A 118 -3.17 -13.90 7.50
C LEU A 118 -2.54 -13.38 6.22
N ILE A 119 -1.59 -12.45 6.34
CA ILE A 119 -0.86 -11.90 5.20
C ILE A 119 0.13 -12.92 4.64
N GLU A 120 1.02 -13.47 5.48
CA GLU A 120 2.05 -14.44 5.06
C GLU A 120 1.48 -15.70 4.38
N ALA A 121 0.28 -16.16 4.78
CA ALA A 121 -0.37 -17.33 4.21
C ALA A 121 -0.71 -17.18 2.71
N LYS A 122 -0.72 -15.96 2.20
CA LYS A 122 -0.99 -15.63 0.79
C LYS A 122 0.26 -15.11 0.07
N TYR A 123 1.46 -15.41 0.57
CA TYR A 123 2.68 -14.98 -0.10
C TYR A 123 2.88 -15.68 -1.43
N ASN A 124 3.13 -14.86 -2.45
CA ASN A 124 3.65 -15.30 -3.73
C ASN A 124 5.18 -15.53 -3.67
N SER A 125 5.79 -15.81 -4.81
CA SER A 125 7.24 -16.01 -4.93
C SER A 125 8.10 -14.79 -4.57
N GLU A 126 7.50 -13.60 -4.42
CA GLU A 126 8.16 -12.35 -4.02
C GLU A 126 7.92 -11.99 -2.55
N PHE A 127 7.35 -12.89 -1.75
CA PHE A 127 6.98 -12.66 -0.34
C PHE A 127 6.01 -11.48 -0.16
N LYS A 128 5.05 -11.39 -1.08
CA LYS A 128 3.99 -10.39 -1.10
C LYS A 128 2.64 -11.07 -1.30
N SER A 129 1.58 -10.48 -0.75
CA SER A 129 0.19 -10.89 -0.99
C SER A 129 -0.56 -9.80 -1.72
N GLU A 130 -1.24 -10.13 -2.82
CA GLU A 130 -2.09 -9.16 -3.48
C GLU A 130 -3.35 -8.91 -2.65
N LEU A 131 -3.68 -7.63 -2.40
CA LEU A 131 -4.77 -7.26 -1.50
C LEU A 131 -6.12 -7.85 -1.96
N LYS A 132 -6.32 -8.04 -3.27
CA LYS A 132 -7.54 -8.67 -3.81
C LYS A 132 -7.76 -10.10 -3.32
N GLU A 133 -6.71 -10.81 -2.92
CA GLU A 133 -6.85 -12.18 -2.42
C GLU A 133 -7.54 -12.27 -1.06
N PHE A 134 -7.77 -11.14 -0.40
CA PHE A 134 -8.50 -11.02 0.86
C PHE A 134 -9.96 -10.62 0.66
N GLU A 135 -10.42 -10.41 -0.58
CA GLU A 135 -11.84 -10.19 -0.86
C GLU A 135 -12.62 -11.49 -0.56
N LYS A 136 -13.62 -11.40 0.33
CA LYS A 136 -14.62 -12.45 0.56
C LYS A 136 -15.74 -12.39 -0.46
#